data_AF-A0A7S2J7B6-F1
#
_entry.id   AF-A0A7S2J7B6-F1
#
_cell.length_a   1.000
_cell.length_b   1.000
_cell.length_c   1.000
_cell.angle_alpha   90.00
_cell.angle_beta   90.00
_cell.angle_gamma   90.00
#
_symmetry.space_group_name_H-M   'P 1'
#
loop_
_entity.id
_entity.type
_entity.pdbx_description
1 polymer ?
#
loop_
_entity_poly.entity_id
_entity_poly.type
_entity_poly.pdbx_seq_one_letter_code
_entity_poly.pdbx_strand_id
1 'polypeptide(L)'
;QCRKPSRDFFPASAPTNSCTMPRTKAEVEAYLDKHDLRKKMEEALNKVIEEMPDDPMAALAKVFGGGGGMKYTSMKYPRSNTLMPSPAGAKYKLAVVQFKIDGAKNGGSDKGPDGNRIDSIPIANGVIHAGGACELLLYDANKHDDFVATTAGYDALIVRINPGQLSQGTPEGTQK
;
A
#
# COMPACT_ATOMS: atom_id res chain seq x y z
N GLN A 1 18.13 4.25 -38.72
CA GLN A 1 18.78 5.47 -38.18
C GLN A 1 17.72 6.34 -37.53
N CYS A 2 17.61 6.31 -36.20
CA CYS A 2 16.59 7.04 -35.44
C CYS A 2 17.12 8.45 -35.13
N ARG A 3 16.47 9.51 -35.64
CA ARG A 3 16.80 10.91 -35.31
C ARG A 3 16.28 11.22 -33.90
N LYS A 4 17.10 11.87 -33.07
CA LYS A 4 16.69 12.42 -31.77
C LYS A 4 15.81 13.67 -31.99
N PRO A 5 14.69 13.85 -31.29
CA PRO A 5 14.08 15.16 -31.13
C PRO A 5 14.76 15.93 -29.99
N SER A 6 14.91 17.23 -30.22
CA SER A 6 15.49 18.25 -29.37
C SER A 6 14.74 18.42 -28.04
N ARG A 7 15.52 18.79 -27.01
CA ARG A 7 15.03 19.29 -25.72
C ARG A 7 14.14 20.51 -25.98
N ASP A 8 12.95 20.53 -25.38
CA ASP A 8 12.43 21.61 -24.53
C ASP A 8 10.96 21.32 -24.14
N PHE A 9 10.57 21.77 -22.94
CA PHE A 9 9.21 21.92 -22.40
C PHE A 9 8.57 20.77 -21.56
N PHE A 10 8.67 20.93 -20.21
CA PHE A 10 7.86 20.43 -19.08
C PHE A 10 7.56 18.92 -18.86
N PRO A 11 7.75 18.36 -17.63
CA PRO A 11 7.31 16.99 -17.32
C PRO A 11 5.89 16.98 -16.74
N ALA A 12 4.91 16.56 -17.55
CA ALA A 12 3.70 15.93 -17.03
C ALA A 12 3.91 14.41 -17.13
N SER A 13 4.30 13.77 -16.03
CA SER A 13 4.49 12.32 -15.97
C SER A 13 3.13 11.61 -15.96
N ALA A 14 2.60 11.32 -17.15
CA ALA A 14 1.66 10.21 -17.33
C ALA A 14 2.45 8.88 -17.24
N PRO A 15 1.88 7.80 -16.67
CA PRO A 15 2.55 6.52 -16.58
C PRO A 15 2.81 5.98 -18.00
N THR A 16 4.08 5.82 -18.33
CA THR A 16 4.50 5.20 -19.59
C THR A 16 4.07 3.74 -19.58
N ASN A 17 3.11 3.40 -20.46
CA ASN A 17 2.83 2.02 -20.82
C ASN A 17 4.16 1.38 -21.25
N SER A 18 4.63 0.40 -20.47
CA SER A 18 5.84 -0.34 -20.78
C SER A 18 5.64 -1.09 -22.09
N CYS A 19 6.33 -0.64 -23.13
CA CYS A 19 6.49 -1.36 -24.37
C CYS A 19 7.25 -2.66 -24.07
N THR A 20 6.52 -3.77 -23.88
CA THR A 20 7.10 -5.10 -23.81
C THR A 20 7.33 -5.57 -25.24
N MET A 21 8.58 -5.88 -25.57
CA MET A 21 8.93 -6.47 -26.87
C MET A 21 8.08 -7.75 -27.09
N PRO A 22 7.53 -7.97 -28.30
CA PRO A 22 6.77 -9.18 -28.58
C PRO A 22 7.68 -10.40 -28.41
N ARG A 23 7.20 -11.42 -27.70
CA ARG A 23 7.91 -12.69 -27.51
C ARG A 23 8.16 -13.35 -28.87
N THR A 24 9.33 -13.96 -29.03
CA THR A 24 9.62 -14.73 -30.24
C THR A 24 8.81 -16.03 -30.27
N LYS A 25 8.56 -16.56 -31.47
CA LYS A 25 7.79 -17.80 -31.64
C LYS A 25 8.37 -18.97 -30.83
N ALA A 26 9.70 -19.10 -30.82
CA ALA A 26 10.39 -20.16 -30.08
C ALA A 26 10.20 -20.04 -28.56
N GLU A 27 10.20 -18.81 -28.01
CA GLU A 27 9.92 -18.59 -26.58
C GLU A 27 8.47 -18.91 -26.22
N VAL A 28 7.53 -18.59 -27.11
CA VAL A 28 6.11 -18.93 -26.91
C VAL A 28 5.90 -20.44 -26.95
N GLU A 29 6.50 -21.14 -27.92
CA GLU A 29 6.41 -22.61 -28.02
C GLU A 29 7.02 -23.30 -26.80
N ALA A 30 8.23 -22.90 -26.37
CA ALA A 30 8.84 -23.43 -25.16
C ALA A 30 8.00 -23.17 -23.90
N TYR A 31 7.31 -22.02 -23.82
CA TYR A 31 6.41 -21.70 -22.72
C TYR A 31 5.14 -22.56 -22.73
N LEU A 32 4.55 -22.76 -23.91
CA LEU A 32 3.36 -23.59 -24.08
C LEU A 32 3.63 -25.05 -23.70
N ASP A 33 4.81 -25.58 -24.06
CA ASP A 33 5.22 -26.94 -23.73
C ASP A 33 5.57 -27.07 -22.25
N LYS A 34 6.35 -26.12 -21.69
CA LYS A 34 6.75 -26.15 -20.27
C LYS A 34 5.56 -26.19 -19.30
N HIS A 35 4.44 -25.58 -19.68
CA HIS A 35 3.25 -25.50 -18.83
C HIS A 35 2.12 -26.45 -19.27
N ASP A 36 2.37 -27.27 -20.30
CA ASP A 36 1.39 -28.17 -20.95
C ASP A 36 0.09 -27.46 -21.34
N LEU A 37 0.19 -26.17 -21.72
CA LEU A 37 -0.98 -25.31 -21.89
C LEU A 37 -1.87 -25.79 -23.05
N ARG A 38 -1.26 -26.25 -24.15
CA ARG A 38 -2.01 -26.77 -25.30
C ARG A 38 -2.87 -27.96 -24.91
N LYS A 39 -2.28 -28.95 -24.25
CA LYS A 39 -2.96 -30.16 -23.80
C LYS A 39 -4.09 -29.85 -22.81
N LYS A 40 -3.84 -28.96 -21.85
CA LYS A 40 -4.86 -28.52 -20.87
C LYS A 40 -6.02 -27.76 -21.53
N MET A 41 -5.74 -26.94 -22.55
CA MET A 41 -6.79 -26.26 -23.32
C MET A 41 -7.63 -27.26 -24.14
N GLU A 42 -6.99 -28.20 -24.81
CA GLU A 42 -7.67 -29.23 -25.61
C GLU A 42 -8.54 -30.14 -24.74
N GLU A 43 -8.03 -30.62 -23.60
CA GLU A 43 -8.79 -31.43 -22.64
C GLU A 43 -10.00 -30.66 -22.07
N ALA A 44 -9.80 -29.38 -21.71
CA ALA A 44 -10.89 -28.54 -21.22
C ALA A 44 -11.95 -28.29 -22.29
N LEU A 45 -11.53 -28.03 -23.53
CA LEU A 45 -12.44 -27.79 -24.64
C LEU A 45 -13.23 -29.04 -24.99
N ASN A 46 -12.57 -30.20 -25.06
CA ASN A 46 -13.23 -31.49 -25.30
C ASN A 46 -14.28 -31.79 -24.22
N LYS A 47 -13.95 -31.52 -22.96
CA LYS A 47 -14.90 -31.68 -21.85
C LYS A 47 -16.13 -30.79 -21.98
N VAL A 48 -15.95 -29.52 -22.36
CA VAL A 48 -17.08 -28.59 -22.59
C VAL A 48 -17.92 -29.03 -23.80
N ILE A 49 -17.29 -29.56 -24.84
CA ILE A 49 -17.98 -30.10 -26.02
C ILE A 49 -18.78 -31.36 -25.65
N GLU A 50 -18.25 -32.24 -24.80
CA GLU A 50 -18.92 -33.47 -24.36
C GLU A 50 -20.10 -33.17 -23.43
N GLU A 51 -19.94 -32.25 -22.48
CA GLU A 51 -20.97 -31.90 -21.50
C GLU A 51 -22.05 -30.98 -22.09
N MET A 52 -21.78 -30.35 -23.25
CA MET A 52 -22.64 -29.37 -23.94
C MET A 52 -23.45 -28.47 -22.98
N PRO A 53 -22.79 -27.78 -22.03
CA PRO A 53 -23.50 -26.97 -21.05
C PRO A 53 -24.18 -25.77 -21.72
N ASP A 54 -25.29 -25.30 -21.13
CA ASP A 54 -26.01 -24.11 -21.60
C ASP A 54 -25.12 -22.85 -21.64
N ASP A 55 -24.08 -22.81 -20.79
CA ASP A 55 -23.04 -21.77 -20.80
C ASP A 55 -21.62 -22.40 -20.90
N PRO A 56 -21.09 -22.58 -22.12
CA PRO A 56 -19.78 -23.19 -22.34
C PRO A 56 -18.62 -22.31 -21.83
N MET A 57 -18.79 -20.98 -21.78
CA MET A 57 -17.74 -20.08 -21.31
C MET A 57 -17.63 -20.11 -19.78
N ALA A 58 -18.74 -20.18 -19.06
CA ALA A 58 -18.74 -20.40 -17.62
C ALA A 58 -18.13 -21.76 -17.24
N ALA A 59 -18.43 -22.81 -18.00
CA ALA A 59 -17.85 -24.13 -17.81
C ALA A 59 -16.33 -24.12 -18.02
N LEU A 60 -15.85 -23.48 -19.08
CA LEU A 60 -14.41 -23.33 -19.34
C LEU A 60 -13.71 -22.52 -18.24
N ALA A 61 -14.34 -21.43 -17.78
CA ALA A 61 -13.84 -20.62 -16.67
C ALA A 61 -13.72 -21.42 -15.37
N LYS A 62 -14.60 -22.39 -15.14
CA LYS A 62 -14.52 -23.29 -13.97
C LYS A 62 -13.36 -24.28 -14.08
N VAL A 63 -13.06 -24.79 -15.29
CA VAL A 63 -11.93 -25.69 -15.54
C VAL A 63 -10.59 -25.00 -15.24
N PHE A 64 -10.45 -23.72 -15.60
CA PHE A 64 -9.23 -22.95 -15.33
C PHE A 64 -9.24 -22.17 -14.01
N GLY A 65 -10.42 -21.87 -13.47
CA GLY A 65 -10.62 -21.12 -12.22
C GLY A 65 -10.61 -21.98 -10.96
N GLY A 66 -10.48 -23.31 -11.08
CA GLY A 66 -10.44 -24.24 -9.94
C GLY A 66 -9.09 -24.34 -9.21
N GLY A 67 -8.03 -23.70 -9.72
CA GLY A 67 -6.76 -23.58 -9.00
C GLY A 67 -6.83 -22.43 -8.01
N GLY A 68 -6.64 -22.71 -6.72
CA GLY A 68 -6.66 -21.72 -5.63
C GLY A 68 -5.80 -20.51 -5.95
N GLY A 69 -6.41 -19.49 -6.55
CA GLY A 69 -5.84 -18.17 -6.65
C GLY A 69 -5.57 -17.73 -5.22
N MET A 70 -4.31 -17.39 -4.94
CA MET A 70 -3.93 -16.67 -3.73
C MET A 70 -4.98 -15.58 -3.53
N LYS A 71 -5.90 -15.80 -2.59
CA LYS A 71 -6.85 -14.77 -2.23
C LYS A 71 -5.99 -13.72 -1.57
N TYR A 72 -5.62 -12.69 -2.31
CA TYR A 72 -5.51 -11.38 -1.69
C TYR A 72 -6.91 -11.11 -1.16
N THR A 73 -7.18 -11.60 0.05
CA THR A 73 -8.24 -11.04 0.85
C THR A 73 -7.78 -9.60 0.99
N SER A 74 -8.28 -8.71 0.14
CA SER A 74 -8.44 -7.32 0.50
C SER A 74 -9.29 -7.38 1.75
N MET A 75 -8.63 -7.52 2.89
CA MET A 75 -9.27 -7.55 4.18
C MET A 75 -9.88 -6.18 4.23
N LYS A 76 -11.19 -6.14 3.96
CA LYS A 76 -11.95 -4.91 3.80
C LYS A 76 -12.15 -4.40 5.22
N TYR A 77 -11.05 -4.01 5.85
CA TYR A 77 -11.08 -3.37 7.14
C TYR A 77 -11.97 -2.15 6.94
N PRO A 78 -13.07 -2.04 7.70
CA PRO A 78 -13.88 -0.85 7.65
C PRO A 78 -12.95 0.34 7.92
N ARG A 79 -13.22 1.44 7.23
CA ARG A 79 -12.41 2.64 7.35
C ARG A 79 -12.29 3.00 8.83
N SER A 80 -11.07 2.89 9.34
CA SER A 80 -10.75 3.17 10.74
C SER A 80 -10.71 4.67 10.95
N ASN A 81 -11.87 5.26 11.26
CA ASN A 81 -12.00 6.69 11.57
C ASN A 81 -11.73 6.99 13.04
N THR A 82 -11.68 5.96 13.90
CA THR A 82 -11.44 6.09 15.33
C THR A 82 -10.33 5.15 15.79
N LEU A 83 -9.50 5.64 16.72
CA LEU A 83 -8.46 4.83 17.35
C LEU A 83 -9.14 3.82 18.28
N MET A 84 -8.79 2.54 18.14
CA MET A 84 -9.28 1.48 19.01
C MET A 84 -8.60 1.54 20.38
N PRO A 85 -9.22 1.00 21.45
CA PRO A 85 -8.54 0.81 22.71
C PRO A 85 -7.38 -0.16 22.55
N SER A 86 -6.26 0.12 23.21
CA SER A 86 -5.13 -0.80 23.27
C SER A 86 -5.50 -2.06 24.08
N PRO A 87 -5.02 -3.25 23.69
CA PRO A 87 -5.33 -4.49 24.39
C PRO A 87 -4.71 -4.50 25.79
N ALA A 88 -5.45 -5.03 26.77
CA ALA A 88 -4.95 -5.19 28.14
C ALA A 88 -3.81 -6.21 28.16
N GLY A 89 -2.64 -5.81 28.68
CA GLY A 89 -1.45 -6.68 28.74
C GLY A 89 -0.63 -6.76 27.44
N ALA A 90 -0.75 -5.77 26.56
CA ALA A 90 0.11 -5.68 25.38
C ALA A 90 1.59 -5.78 25.76
N LYS A 91 2.31 -6.69 25.08
CA LYS A 91 3.74 -6.92 25.34
C LYS A 91 4.62 -5.75 24.90
N TYR A 92 4.20 -5.04 23.84
CA TYR A 92 4.93 -3.93 23.26
C TYR A 92 4.01 -2.72 23.15
N LYS A 93 4.54 -1.56 23.52
CA LYS A 93 3.89 -0.26 23.42
C LYS A 93 4.56 0.59 22.34
N LEU A 94 3.82 0.91 21.30
CA LEU A 94 4.29 1.68 20.15
C LEU A 94 3.63 3.05 20.11
N ALA A 95 4.30 4.03 19.49
CA ALA A 95 3.70 5.31 19.17
C ALA A 95 3.77 5.60 17.67
N VAL A 96 2.65 6.04 17.09
CA VAL A 96 2.63 6.64 15.76
C VAL A 96 2.91 8.13 15.91
N VAL A 97 4.07 8.56 15.41
CA VAL A 97 4.54 9.94 15.50
C VAL A 97 4.09 10.71 14.27
N GLN A 98 3.38 11.81 14.52
CA GLN A 98 2.85 12.70 13.52
C GLN A 98 3.43 14.09 13.70
N PHE A 99 3.78 14.76 12.61
CA PHE A 99 4.26 16.14 12.69
C PHE A 99 3.10 17.14 12.81
N LYS A 100 3.26 18.14 13.69
CA LYS A 100 2.37 19.29 13.84
C LYS A 100 3.16 20.55 13.51
N ILE A 101 2.63 21.38 12.62
CA ILE A 101 3.16 22.73 12.38
C ILE A 101 2.47 23.67 13.37
N ASP A 102 3.27 24.43 14.13
CA ASP A 102 2.75 25.41 15.07
C ASP A 102 2.04 26.56 14.34
N GLY A 103 0.92 27.03 14.88
CA GLY A 103 0.07 28.05 14.24
C GLY A 103 -0.76 27.60 13.02
N ALA A 104 -0.57 26.38 12.49
CA ALA A 104 -1.37 25.88 11.38
C ALA A 104 -2.72 25.31 11.86
N LYS A 105 -3.81 25.63 11.15
CA LYS A 105 -5.14 25.07 11.42
C LYS A 105 -5.08 23.54 11.39
N ASN A 106 -5.51 22.89 12.48
CA ASN A 106 -5.44 21.45 12.71
C ASN A 106 -4.04 20.81 12.64
N GLY A 107 -2.96 21.59 12.75
CA GLY A 107 -1.57 21.09 12.71
C GLY A 107 -0.98 20.91 11.30
N GLY A 108 -1.70 21.34 10.26
CA GLY A 108 -1.23 21.36 8.86
C GLY A 108 -2.33 21.02 7.85
N SER A 109 -2.08 21.31 6.57
CA SER A 109 -3.05 21.09 5.48
C SER A 109 -3.37 19.61 5.19
N ASP A 110 -2.50 18.70 5.62
CA ASP A 110 -2.60 17.23 5.46
C ASP A 110 -3.45 16.55 6.57
N LYS A 111 -4.02 17.33 7.51
CA LYS A 111 -4.73 16.84 8.70
C LYS A 111 -6.24 16.99 8.59
N GLY A 112 -6.97 15.99 9.07
CA GLY A 112 -8.42 16.01 9.17
C GLY A 112 -8.92 16.93 10.28
N PRO A 113 -10.26 17.03 10.46
CA PRO A 113 -10.87 17.81 11.54
C PRO A 113 -10.43 17.36 12.95
N ASP A 114 -9.98 16.12 13.07
CA ASP A 114 -9.48 15.48 14.28
C ASP A 114 -7.99 15.77 14.56
N GLY A 115 -7.32 16.55 13.70
CA GLY A 115 -5.91 16.90 13.84
C GLY A 115 -4.94 15.76 13.50
N ASN A 116 -5.45 14.60 13.09
CA ASN A 116 -4.64 13.48 12.63
C ASN A 116 -4.62 13.40 11.12
N ARG A 117 -3.65 12.67 10.60
CA ARG A 117 -3.73 12.23 9.21
C ARG A 117 -4.63 11.01 9.07
N ILE A 118 -5.31 10.95 7.93
CA ILE A 118 -6.21 9.88 7.49
C ILE A 118 -5.66 8.45 7.65
N ASP A 119 -4.35 8.24 7.48
CA ASP A 119 -3.68 6.94 7.64
C ASP A 119 -3.08 6.70 9.02
N SER A 120 -2.92 7.71 9.87
CA SER A 120 -2.33 7.52 11.19
C SER A 120 -3.19 6.59 12.07
N ILE A 121 -4.50 6.76 12.00
CA ILE A 121 -5.47 5.92 12.73
C ILE A 121 -5.44 4.46 12.24
N PRO A 122 -5.57 4.14 10.94
CA PRO A 122 -5.49 2.75 10.48
C PRO A 122 -4.11 2.12 10.74
N ILE A 123 -3.01 2.89 10.72
CA ILE A 123 -1.68 2.38 11.10
C ILE A 123 -1.67 1.95 12.57
N ALA A 124 -2.13 2.82 13.49
CA ALA A 124 -2.20 2.50 14.91
C ALA A 124 -3.14 1.32 15.20
N ASN A 125 -4.29 1.28 14.52
CA ASN A 125 -5.24 0.17 14.61
C ASN A 125 -4.65 -1.15 14.08
N GLY A 126 -3.76 -1.12 13.08
CA GLY A 126 -3.03 -2.29 12.63
C GLY A 126 -2.12 -2.88 13.73
N VAL A 127 -1.44 -2.03 14.50
CA VAL A 127 -0.63 -2.45 15.66
C VAL A 127 -1.51 -3.05 16.76
N ILE A 128 -2.66 -2.44 17.02
CA ILE A 128 -3.63 -2.92 18.01
C ILE A 128 -4.17 -4.30 17.61
N HIS A 129 -4.51 -4.50 16.33
CA HIS A 129 -4.94 -5.79 15.82
C HIS A 129 -3.87 -6.88 15.91
N ALA A 130 -2.58 -6.50 15.82
CA ALA A 130 -1.46 -7.41 16.05
C ALA A 130 -1.21 -7.74 17.54
N GLY A 131 -1.99 -7.15 18.46
CA GLY A 131 -1.86 -7.36 19.91
C GLY A 131 -0.90 -6.40 20.61
N GLY A 132 -0.43 -5.35 19.93
CA GLY A 132 0.38 -4.28 20.54
C GLY A 132 -0.48 -3.16 21.12
N ALA A 133 0.07 -2.39 22.05
CA ALA A 133 -0.53 -1.12 22.46
C ALA A 133 -0.03 -0.02 21.52
N CYS A 134 -0.90 0.89 21.09
CA CYS A 134 -0.51 1.96 20.19
C CYS A 134 -1.19 3.28 20.51
N GLU A 135 -0.40 4.35 20.59
CA GLU A 135 -0.87 5.71 20.84
C GLU A 135 -0.42 6.66 19.71
N LEU A 136 -1.18 7.73 19.49
CA LEU A 136 -0.86 8.76 18.51
C LEU A 136 -0.14 9.91 19.22
N LEU A 137 1.10 10.19 18.81
CA LEU A 137 1.88 11.31 19.33
C LEU A 137 2.03 12.40 18.28
N LEU A 138 1.80 13.64 18.70
CA LEU A 138 2.04 14.83 17.89
C LEU A 138 3.40 15.40 18.26
N TYR A 139 4.33 15.40 17.30
CA TYR A 139 5.62 16.04 17.41
C TYR A 139 5.50 17.54 17.11
N ASP A 140 5.96 18.34 18.05
CA ASP A 140 6.11 19.80 17.95
C ASP A 140 7.60 20.12 18.07
N ALA A 141 8.15 20.79 17.07
CA ALA A 141 9.57 21.11 17.01
C ALA A 141 10.02 22.03 18.17
N ASN A 142 9.11 22.84 18.71
CA ASN A 142 9.40 23.74 19.83
C ASN A 142 9.44 23.00 21.18
N LYS A 143 8.96 21.75 21.23
CA LYS A 143 8.88 20.91 22.44
C LYS A 143 9.63 19.59 22.26
N HIS A 144 10.79 19.67 21.63
CA HIS A 144 11.61 18.50 21.34
C HIS A 144 11.94 17.67 22.58
N ASP A 145 12.34 18.33 23.67
CA ASP A 145 12.76 17.65 24.90
C ASP A 145 11.60 16.90 25.57
N ASP A 146 10.40 17.48 25.58
CA ASP A 146 9.17 16.83 26.08
C ASP A 146 8.83 15.58 25.26
N PHE A 147 9.04 15.64 23.94
CA PHE A 147 8.81 14.51 23.06
C PHE A 147 9.82 13.39 23.32
N VAL A 148 11.11 13.72 23.52
CA VAL A 148 12.14 12.72 23.86
C VAL A 148 11.81 12.05 25.20
N ALA A 149 11.41 12.81 26.20
CA ALA A 149 11.00 12.28 27.50
C ALA A 149 9.77 11.36 27.39
N THR A 150 8.77 11.75 26.58
CA THR A 150 7.55 10.97 26.37
C THR A 150 7.83 9.68 25.60
N THR A 151 8.68 9.75 24.56
CA THR A 151 8.98 8.59 23.70
C THR A 151 9.86 7.55 24.36
N ALA A 152 10.60 7.90 25.41
CA ALA A 152 11.39 6.96 26.20
C ALA A 152 10.56 5.84 26.85
N GLY A 153 9.24 6.04 27.03
CA GLY A 153 8.32 5.03 27.57
C GLY A 153 7.75 4.05 26.54
N TYR A 154 8.18 4.11 25.27
CA TYR A 154 7.69 3.24 24.19
C TYR A 154 8.79 2.32 23.67
N ASP A 155 8.41 1.13 23.25
CA ASP A 155 9.33 0.13 22.68
C ASP A 155 9.72 0.44 21.24
N ALA A 156 8.82 1.08 20.48
CA ALA A 156 9.09 1.50 19.11
C ALA A 156 8.26 2.71 18.66
N LEU A 157 8.79 3.43 17.69
CA LEU A 157 8.15 4.59 17.08
C LEU A 157 7.89 4.32 15.59
N ILE A 158 6.67 4.57 15.14
CA ILE A 158 6.28 4.57 13.74
C ILE A 158 6.23 6.02 13.28
N VAL A 159 7.24 6.45 12.53
CA VAL A 159 7.35 7.83 12.08
C VAL A 159 6.57 8.02 10.79
N ARG A 160 5.45 8.77 10.87
CA ARG A 160 4.65 9.15 9.71
C ARG A 160 4.66 10.66 9.56
N ILE A 161 5.63 11.14 8.79
CA ILE A 161 5.81 12.57 8.52
C ILE A 161 5.79 12.81 7.00
N ASN A 162 5.02 13.80 6.56
CA ASN A 162 5.05 14.25 5.18
C ASN A 162 6.29 15.16 4.98
N PRO A 163 7.16 14.91 3.99
CA PRO A 163 8.38 15.71 3.78
C PRO A 163 8.14 17.22 3.66
N GLY A 164 7.04 17.62 3.01
CA GLY A 164 6.69 19.03 2.84
C GLY A 164 6.25 19.77 4.12
N GLN A 165 5.92 19.05 5.19
CA GLN A 165 5.61 19.68 6.48
C GLN A 165 6.86 19.97 7.31
N LEU A 166 7.92 19.18 7.11
CA LEU A 166 9.19 19.41 7.79
C LEU A 166 9.83 20.72 7.32
N SER A 167 9.82 21.00 6.02
CA SER A 167 10.40 22.24 5.47
C SER A 167 9.68 23.52 5.90
N GLN A 168 8.45 23.42 6.41
CA GLN A 168 7.63 24.56 6.84
C GLN A 168 7.56 24.74 8.36
N GLY A 169 7.79 23.68 9.13
CA GLY A 169 7.55 23.67 10.57
C GLY A 169 8.76 23.35 11.44
N THR A 170 9.96 23.21 10.85
CA THR A 170 11.20 23.05 11.63
C THR A 170 12.05 24.32 11.61
N PRO A 171 12.76 24.64 12.71
CA PRO A 171 13.76 25.70 12.72
C PRO A 171 14.81 25.55 11.61
N GLU A 172 15.43 26.66 11.21
CA GLU A 172 16.47 26.69 10.18
C GLU A 172 17.65 25.77 10.58
N GLY A 173 18.12 24.94 9.64
CA GLY A 173 19.22 23.98 9.87
C GLY A 173 18.81 22.60 10.40
N THR A 174 17.52 22.34 10.63
CA THR A 174 17.01 21.01 11.05
C THR A 174 16.98 20.00 9.90
N GLN A 175 16.92 20.47 8.65
CA GLN A 175 17.12 19.67 7.44
C GLN A 175 18.49 20.03 6.84
N LYS A 176 19.39 19.05 6.80
CA LYS A 176 20.65 19.12 6.04
C LYS A 176 20.58 18.18 4.85
#